data_AF-A0A2A4AKY6-F1
#
_entry.id   AF-A0A2A4AKY6-F1
#
_cell.length_a   1.000
_cell.length_b   1.000
_cell.length_c   1.000
_cell.angle_alpha   90.00
_cell.angle_beta   90.00
_cell.angle_gamma   90.00
#
_symmetry.space_group_name_H-M   'P 1'
#
loop_
_entity.id
_entity.type
_entity.pdbx_description
1 polymer ?
#
loop_
_entity_poly.entity_id
_entity_poly.type
_entity_poly.pdbx_seq_one_letter_code
_entity_poly.pdbx_strand_id
1 'polypeptide(L)'
;MDITLATFVTAPEEALIGMRFANAWAPSPEYAQSRNSVLTGQYPQRGATTRITDIFREAGYLISEDIDSAPGTAEQPVFRLLEEPAEPARLRDVAKHSVLAVCSLSGGPSPMSLSWPSVTDQKLVEPCPELVSPMDLAPTLAAIAGLDVRPNAHLSFDGLNLVPVVRYGASGHAALFFDNGVRMQDAVLIDDVASPAHHAARLRDEWETWHRFMGFGPLQ
;
A
#
# COMPACT_ATOMS: atom_id res chain seq x y z
N MET A 1 -1.14 14.14 -13.83
CA MET A 1 -2.22 13.12 -13.74
C MET A 1 -2.72 13.11 -12.32
N ASP A 2 -4.04 13.15 -12.14
CA ASP A 2 -4.64 13.09 -10.81
C ASP A 2 -4.47 11.69 -10.19
N ILE A 3 -4.28 11.67 -8.88
CA ILE A 3 -4.09 10.45 -8.09
C ILE A 3 -5.01 10.52 -6.87
N THR A 4 -5.64 9.40 -6.54
CA THR A 4 -6.53 9.26 -5.39
C THR A 4 -6.13 8.04 -4.57
N LEU A 5 -5.96 8.22 -3.27
CA LEU A 5 -5.88 7.16 -2.28
C LEU A 5 -7.14 7.22 -1.42
N ALA A 6 -7.98 6.17 -1.49
CA ALA A 6 -9.12 6.01 -0.62
C ALA A 6 -8.84 4.93 0.44
N THR A 7 -9.04 5.27 1.71
CA THR A 7 -8.80 4.37 2.83
C THR A 7 -10.08 4.11 3.61
N PHE A 8 -10.26 2.86 4.04
CA PHE A 8 -11.38 2.43 4.86
C PHE A 8 -10.86 1.61 6.04
N VAL A 9 -11.59 1.54 7.15
CA VAL A 9 -11.44 0.54 8.19
C VAL A 9 -11.52 -0.84 7.54
N THR A 10 -12.59 -1.08 6.76
CA THR A 10 -12.76 -2.22 5.87
C THR A 10 -13.40 -1.73 4.57
N ALA A 11 -12.69 -1.85 3.46
CA ALA A 11 -13.19 -1.37 2.17
C ALA A 11 -14.38 -2.23 1.71
N PRO A 12 -15.52 -1.61 1.35
CA PRO A 12 -16.64 -2.34 0.78
C PRO A 12 -16.33 -2.78 -0.66
N GLU A 13 -16.97 -3.86 -1.09
CA GLU A 13 -16.70 -4.52 -2.38
C GLU A 13 -16.85 -3.57 -3.59
N GLU A 14 -17.82 -2.66 -3.54
CA GLU A 14 -18.06 -1.66 -4.57
C GLU A 14 -16.96 -0.59 -4.70
N ALA A 15 -16.15 -0.40 -3.65
CA ALA A 15 -15.00 0.50 -3.65
C ALA A 15 -13.78 -0.13 -4.32
N LEU A 16 -13.67 -1.46 -4.30
CA LEU A 16 -12.53 -2.21 -4.84
C LEU A 16 -12.57 -2.25 -6.37
N ILE A 17 -12.16 -1.14 -6.99
CA ILE A 17 -12.18 -0.89 -8.43
C ILE A 17 -10.80 -1.17 -9.05
N GLY A 18 -10.79 -1.69 -10.28
CA GLY A 18 -9.57 -2.04 -11.00
C GLY A 18 -9.01 -3.39 -10.57
N MET A 19 -7.70 -3.54 -10.66
CA MET A 19 -7.00 -4.78 -10.27
C MET A 19 -7.08 -4.97 -8.76
N ARG A 20 -7.59 -6.13 -8.32
CA ARG A 20 -7.69 -6.52 -6.92
C ARG A 20 -6.54 -7.42 -6.51
N PHE A 21 -6.09 -7.29 -5.25
CA PHE A 21 -5.05 -8.14 -4.67
C PHE A 21 -5.66 -9.16 -3.72
N ALA A 22 -5.45 -10.45 -3.99
CA ALA A 22 -6.01 -11.54 -3.18
C ALA A 22 -5.21 -11.82 -1.90
N ASN A 23 -3.93 -11.42 -1.88
CA ASN A 23 -3.00 -11.72 -0.78
C ASN A 23 -2.45 -10.42 -0.16
N ALA A 24 -3.35 -9.49 0.13
CA ALA A 24 -3.03 -8.21 0.77
C ALA A 24 -3.19 -8.29 2.29
N TRP A 25 -2.24 -7.75 3.05
CA TRP A 25 -2.25 -7.78 4.52
C TRP A 25 -1.90 -6.43 5.13
N ALA A 26 -2.72 -5.98 6.08
CA ALA A 26 -2.49 -4.72 6.80
C ALA A 26 -1.16 -4.79 7.59
N PRO A 27 -0.35 -3.73 7.61
CA PRO A 27 0.97 -3.73 8.24
C PRO A 27 0.92 -3.77 9.78
N SER A 28 -0.25 -3.52 10.38
CA SER A 28 -0.49 -3.69 11.82
C SER A 28 -1.96 -4.05 12.08
N PRO A 29 -2.25 -4.85 13.12
CA PRO A 29 -3.63 -5.04 13.59
C PRO A 29 -4.22 -3.78 14.24
N GLU A 30 -3.38 -2.85 14.70
CA GLU A 30 -3.82 -1.59 15.27
C GLU A 30 -4.12 -0.57 14.15
N TYR A 31 -5.36 -0.09 14.11
CA TYR A 31 -5.83 0.84 13.08
C TYR A 31 -4.92 2.07 12.91
N ALA A 32 -4.52 2.71 14.02
CA ALA A 32 -3.71 3.92 13.97
C ALA A 32 -2.31 3.67 13.36
N GLN A 33 -1.67 2.56 13.73
CA GLN A 33 -0.37 2.17 13.20
C GLN A 33 -0.47 1.74 11.73
N SER A 34 -1.51 0.98 11.39
CA SER A 34 -1.78 0.55 10.03
C SER A 34 -1.98 1.75 9.10
N ARG A 35 -2.85 2.68 9.52
CA ARG A 35 -3.09 3.96 8.84
C ARG A 35 -1.80 4.74 8.63
N ASN A 36 -0.98 4.91 9.68
CA ASN A 36 0.29 5.61 9.56
C ASN A 36 1.23 4.93 8.56
N SER A 37 1.26 3.59 8.55
CA SER A 37 2.09 2.84 7.61
C SER A 37 1.64 2.99 6.16
N VAL A 38 0.33 3.01 5.90
CA VAL A 38 -0.23 3.30 4.57
C VAL A 38 0.16 4.70 4.09
N LEU A 39 0.09 5.67 4.99
CA LEU A 39 0.34 7.07 4.65
C LEU A 39 1.81 7.41 4.52
N THR A 40 2.70 6.63 5.14
CA THR A 40 4.16 6.88 5.11
C THR A 40 4.89 5.90 4.20
N GLY A 41 4.29 4.75 3.90
CA GLY A 41 4.92 3.64 3.20
C GLY A 41 6.03 2.96 4.01
N GLN A 42 6.00 3.09 5.33
CA GLN A 42 7.00 2.54 6.24
C GLN A 42 6.34 1.70 7.32
N TYR A 43 7.10 0.77 7.89
CA TYR A 43 6.64 -0.07 8.99
C TYR A 43 6.36 0.76 10.26
N PRO A 44 5.38 0.36 11.11
CA PRO A 44 5.08 1.07 12.36
C PRO A 44 6.31 1.30 13.25
N GLN A 45 7.20 0.31 13.29
CA GLN A 45 8.39 0.28 14.13
C GLN A 45 9.44 1.34 13.71
N ARG A 46 9.33 1.93 12.50
CA ARG A 46 10.16 3.06 12.07
C ARG A 46 9.77 4.38 12.75
N GLY A 47 8.53 4.51 13.23
CA GLY A 47 8.04 5.79 13.77
C GLY A 47 7.99 6.91 12.73
N ALA A 48 7.77 6.57 11.47
CA ALA A 48 7.75 7.49 10.33
C ALA A 48 6.69 8.59 10.51
N THR A 49 7.02 9.82 10.11
CA THR A 49 6.11 10.97 10.23
C THR A 49 5.83 11.70 8.92
N THR A 50 6.73 11.59 7.93
CA THR A 50 6.51 12.17 6.60
C THR A 50 5.45 11.41 5.84
N ARG A 51 4.30 12.04 5.57
CA ARG A 51 3.18 11.40 4.89
C ARG A 51 3.27 11.61 3.38
N ILE A 52 2.59 10.74 2.63
CA ILE A 52 2.43 10.82 1.18
C ILE A 52 1.88 12.17 0.75
N THR A 53 0.99 12.78 1.53
CA THR A 53 0.48 14.13 1.26
C THR A 53 1.57 15.20 1.25
N ASP A 54 2.61 15.04 2.07
CA ASP A 54 3.74 15.98 2.12
C ASP A 54 4.63 15.80 0.88
N ILE A 55 4.91 14.55 0.53
CA ILE A 55 5.64 14.17 -0.69
C ILE A 55 4.96 14.75 -1.94
N PHE A 56 3.65 14.58 -2.07
CA PHE A 56 2.90 15.08 -3.21
C PHE A 56 2.83 16.62 -3.23
N ARG A 57 2.71 17.26 -2.07
CA ARG A 57 2.74 18.73 -1.97
C ARG A 57 4.09 19.29 -2.43
N GLU A 58 5.19 18.68 -2.00
CA GLU A 58 6.54 19.04 -2.44
C GLU A 58 6.74 18.82 -3.94
N ALA A 59 6.11 17.78 -4.50
CA ALA A 59 6.09 17.50 -5.93
C ALA A 59 5.18 18.46 -6.75
N GLY A 60 4.55 19.45 -6.11
CA GLY A 60 3.71 20.46 -6.78
C GLY A 60 2.25 20.07 -6.97
N TYR A 61 1.79 18.98 -6.35
CA TYR A 61 0.37 18.61 -6.39
C TYR A 61 -0.45 19.48 -5.44
N LEU A 62 -1.69 19.75 -5.82
CA LEU A 62 -2.72 20.19 -4.88
C LEU A 62 -3.18 18.99 -4.06
N ILE A 63 -3.25 19.16 -2.74
CA ILE A 63 -3.78 18.14 -1.84
C ILE A 63 -5.25 18.43 -1.57
N SER A 64 -6.09 17.41 -1.70
CA SER A 64 -7.51 17.51 -1.43
C SER A 64 -8.00 16.32 -0.61
N GLU A 65 -8.94 16.56 0.30
CA GLU A 65 -9.68 15.52 1.04
C GLU A 65 -11.13 15.42 0.55
N ASP A 66 -11.47 16.16 -0.50
CA ASP A 66 -12.81 16.24 -1.05
C ASP A 66 -12.91 15.47 -2.37
N ILE A 67 -13.86 14.52 -2.44
CA ILE A 67 -14.16 13.76 -3.65
C ILE A 67 -14.69 14.66 -4.78
N ASP A 68 -15.32 15.78 -4.43
CA ASP A 68 -15.89 16.77 -5.35
C ASP A 68 -14.89 17.85 -5.78
N SER A 69 -13.66 17.80 -5.27
CA SER A 69 -12.63 18.75 -5.68
C SER A 69 -12.39 18.70 -7.19
N ALA A 70 -12.29 19.88 -7.79
CA ALA A 70 -12.06 20.04 -9.22
C ALA A 70 -10.85 19.20 -9.69
N PRO A 71 -10.89 18.62 -10.90
CA PRO A 71 -9.75 17.91 -11.46
C PRO A 71 -8.54 18.85 -11.57
N GLY A 72 -7.34 18.28 -11.40
CA GLY A 72 -6.09 19.01 -11.58
C GLY A 72 -5.83 19.38 -13.04
N THR A 73 -4.81 20.21 -13.23
CA THR A 73 -4.26 20.56 -14.53
C THR A 73 -3.01 19.73 -14.83
N ALA A 74 -2.44 19.86 -16.04
CA ALA A 74 -1.19 19.20 -16.36
C ALA A 74 -0.01 19.77 -15.53
N GLU A 75 -0.03 21.08 -15.29
CA GLU A 75 0.97 21.83 -14.53
C GLU A 75 0.79 21.69 -13.01
N GLN A 76 -0.44 21.47 -12.56
CA GLN A 76 -0.77 21.31 -11.16
C GLN A 76 -1.84 20.22 -11.00
N PRO A 77 -1.43 18.94 -10.94
CA PRO A 77 -2.34 17.82 -10.71
C PRO A 77 -2.83 17.78 -9.26
N VAL A 78 -3.89 17.01 -9.00
CA VAL A 78 -4.45 16.82 -7.64
C VAL A 78 -4.10 15.44 -7.09
N PHE A 79 -3.65 15.40 -5.83
CA PHE A 79 -3.60 14.20 -5.02
C PHE A 79 -4.75 14.24 -4.01
N ARG A 80 -5.69 13.29 -4.12
CA ARG A 80 -6.83 13.14 -3.21
C ARG A 80 -6.54 12.08 -2.17
N LEU A 81 -6.67 12.44 -0.89
CA LEU A 81 -6.69 11.49 0.22
C LEU A 81 -8.12 11.44 0.77
N LEU A 82 -8.84 10.37 0.45
CA LEU A 82 -10.24 10.19 0.85
C LEU A 82 -10.32 9.17 1.97
N GLU A 83 -10.55 9.62 3.20
CA GLU A 83 -10.71 8.73 4.35
C GLU A 83 -12.19 8.48 4.62
N GLU A 84 -12.63 7.22 4.58
CA GLU A 84 -14.03 6.83 4.78
C GLU A 84 -15.03 7.64 3.92
N PRO A 85 -14.85 7.69 2.59
CA PRO A 85 -15.79 8.43 1.74
C PRO A 85 -17.21 7.86 1.89
N ALA A 86 -18.16 8.74 2.23
CA ALA A 86 -19.53 8.36 2.60
C ALA A 86 -20.31 7.63 1.48
N GLU A 87 -19.94 7.85 0.21
CA GLU A 87 -20.56 7.23 -0.96
C GLU A 87 -19.52 6.48 -1.80
N PRO A 88 -19.12 5.25 -1.41
CA PRO A 88 -18.04 4.51 -2.06
C PRO A 88 -18.27 4.26 -3.56
N ALA A 89 -19.53 4.17 -3.99
CA ALA A 89 -19.89 3.99 -5.40
C ALA A 89 -19.36 5.12 -6.31
N ARG A 90 -19.19 6.34 -5.78
CA ARG A 90 -18.67 7.50 -6.51
C ARG A 90 -17.19 7.35 -6.89
N LEU A 91 -16.45 6.47 -6.23
CA LEU A 91 -15.07 6.15 -6.59
C LEU A 91 -14.94 5.60 -8.02
N ARG A 92 -16.01 4.99 -8.57
CA ARG A 92 -16.02 4.54 -9.97
C ARG A 92 -15.89 5.70 -10.96
N ASP A 93 -16.44 6.86 -10.64
CA ASP A 93 -16.30 8.04 -11.48
C ASP A 93 -14.91 8.64 -11.36
N VAL A 94 -14.34 8.66 -10.15
CA VAL A 94 -12.95 9.07 -9.89
C VAL A 94 -11.96 8.20 -10.68
N ALA A 95 -12.16 6.88 -10.70
CA ALA A 95 -11.30 5.92 -11.39
C ALA A 95 -11.26 6.09 -12.91
N LYS A 96 -12.28 6.73 -13.53
CA LYS A 96 -12.29 6.97 -14.99
C LYS A 96 -11.25 7.99 -15.44
N HIS A 97 -10.81 8.87 -14.53
CA HIS A 97 -10.04 10.06 -14.87
C HIS A 97 -8.79 10.24 -13.99
N SER A 98 -8.57 9.35 -13.02
CA SER A 98 -7.44 9.38 -12.10
C SER A 98 -6.93 7.97 -11.84
N VAL A 99 -5.71 7.88 -11.33
CA VAL A 99 -5.28 6.64 -10.66
C VAL A 99 -5.96 6.58 -9.32
N LEU A 100 -6.63 5.46 -9.03
CA LEU A 100 -7.33 5.23 -7.77
C LEU A 100 -6.74 3.99 -7.08
N ALA A 101 -6.16 4.19 -5.89
CA ALA A 101 -5.85 3.11 -4.96
C ALA A 101 -6.90 3.06 -3.85
N VAL A 102 -7.32 1.85 -3.49
CA VAL A 102 -8.25 1.61 -2.39
C VAL A 102 -7.64 0.58 -1.45
N CYS A 103 -7.71 0.81 -0.14
CA CYS A 103 -7.30 -0.19 0.84
C CYS A 103 -8.16 -0.18 2.10
N SER A 104 -8.16 -1.33 2.76
CA SER A 104 -8.58 -1.49 4.14
C SER A 104 -7.40 -1.20 5.08
N LEU A 105 -7.70 -0.68 6.27
CA LEU A 105 -6.71 -0.32 7.30
C LEU A 105 -6.76 -1.28 8.48
N SER A 106 -7.80 -2.11 8.59
CA SER A 106 -7.97 -3.07 9.68
C SER A 106 -8.45 -4.43 9.17
N GLY A 107 -8.39 -5.43 10.04
CA GLY A 107 -8.86 -6.78 9.77
C GLY A 107 -7.73 -7.78 9.49
N GLY A 108 -8.13 -8.98 9.07
CA GLY A 108 -7.22 -10.05 8.63
C GLY A 108 -6.63 -9.71 7.25
N PRO A 109 -6.88 -10.52 6.19
CA PRO A 109 -6.63 -10.04 4.84
C PRO A 109 -7.21 -8.63 4.69
N SER A 110 -6.46 -7.75 4.04
CA SER A 110 -6.76 -6.33 3.93
C SER A 110 -7.16 -6.03 2.49
N PRO A 111 -8.46 -6.04 2.14
CA PRO A 111 -8.91 -5.79 0.79
C PRO A 111 -8.26 -4.54 0.21
N MET A 112 -7.68 -4.70 -0.97
CA MET A 112 -6.90 -3.67 -1.65
C MET A 112 -7.08 -3.79 -3.16
N SER A 113 -7.19 -2.64 -3.83
CA SER A 113 -7.24 -2.58 -5.28
C SER A 113 -6.52 -1.35 -5.84
N LEU A 114 -6.16 -1.43 -7.11
CA LEU A 114 -5.59 -0.32 -7.88
C LEU A 114 -6.29 -0.25 -9.24
N SER A 115 -6.85 0.90 -9.55
CA SER A 115 -7.31 1.27 -10.88
C SER A 115 -6.35 2.29 -11.48
N TRP A 116 -5.72 1.91 -12.58
CA TRP A 116 -4.83 2.76 -13.34
C TRP A 116 -5.28 2.73 -14.81
N PRO A 117 -5.99 3.77 -15.28
CA PRO A 117 -6.53 3.81 -16.64
C PRO A 117 -5.47 3.46 -17.69
N SER A 118 -5.84 2.60 -18.65
CA SER A 118 -4.98 2.06 -19.72
C SER A 118 -3.89 1.08 -19.28
N VAL A 119 -3.67 0.89 -17.97
CA VAL A 119 -2.65 -0.02 -17.42
C VAL A 119 -3.32 -1.25 -16.82
N THR A 120 -4.21 -1.05 -15.85
CA THR A 120 -4.93 -2.16 -15.18
C THR A 120 -6.03 -2.76 -16.03
N ASP A 121 -6.34 -2.15 -17.18
CA ASP A 121 -7.28 -2.69 -18.17
C ASP A 121 -6.65 -3.82 -19.02
N GLN A 122 -5.33 -3.99 -18.93
CA GLN A 122 -4.59 -5.04 -19.63
C GLN A 122 -4.76 -6.37 -18.89
N LYS A 123 -4.98 -7.47 -19.64
CA LYS A 123 -5.26 -8.80 -19.07
C LYS A 123 -4.05 -9.38 -18.34
N LEU A 124 -3.98 -9.16 -17.03
CA LEU A 124 -3.18 -9.94 -16.08
C LEU A 124 -4.10 -10.89 -15.28
N VAL A 125 -3.51 -11.75 -14.46
CA VAL A 125 -4.26 -12.65 -13.56
C VAL A 125 -5.03 -11.80 -12.55
N GLU A 126 -6.34 -12.01 -12.45
CA GLU A 126 -7.23 -11.30 -11.53
C GLU A 126 -8.03 -12.31 -10.69
N PRO A 127 -8.05 -12.20 -9.34
CA PRO A 127 -7.27 -11.24 -8.55
C PRO A 127 -5.76 -11.55 -8.57
N CYS A 128 -4.92 -10.52 -8.41
CA CYS A 128 -3.47 -10.66 -8.32
C CYS A 128 -3.10 -11.48 -7.07
N PRO A 129 -2.36 -12.59 -7.20
CA PRO A 129 -2.08 -13.50 -6.08
C PRO A 129 -0.86 -13.11 -5.24
N GLU A 130 -0.10 -12.09 -5.66
CA GLU A 130 1.16 -11.69 -5.04
C GLU A 130 0.95 -11.15 -3.62
N LEU A 131 1.88 -11.48 -2.72
CA LEU A 131 1.91 -10.96 -1.36
C LEU A 131 2.20 -9.46 -1.37
N VAL A 132 1.26 -8.67 -0.87
CA VAL A 132 1.33 -7.20 -0.84
C VAL A 132 0.77 -6.66 0.46
N SER A 133 0.99 -5.37 0.71
CA SER A 133 0.48 -4.67 1.89
C SER A 133 -0.02 -3.27 1.51
N PRO A 134 -1.03 -2.71 2.20
CA PRO A 134 -1.41 -1.31 2.05
C PRO A 134 -0.26 -0.30 2.19
N MET A 135 0.81 -0.62 2.93
CA MET A 135 2.02 0.25 3.00
C MET A 135 2.73 0.39 1.63
N ASP A 136 2.48 -0.52 0.70
CA ASP A 136 3.03 -0.47 -0.67
C ASP A 136 2.41 0.65 -1.50
N LEU A 137 1.25 1.18 -1.11
CA LEU A 137 0.53 2.18 -1.88
C LEU A 137 1.28 3.50 -1.94
N ALA A 138 1.94 3.94 -0.86
CA ALA A 138 2.70 5.18 -0.87
C ALA A 138 3.85 5.20 -1.90
N PRO A 139 4.81 4.24 -1.87
CA PRO A 139 5.85 4.17 -2.90
C PRO A 139 5.28 3.92 -4.30
N THR A 140 4.21 3.13 -4.42
CA THR A 140 3.58 2.87 -5.72
C THR A 140 3.00 4.13 -6.34
N LEU A 141 2.21 4.90 -5.59
CA LEU A 141 1.58 6.13 -6.08
C LEU A 141 2.62 7.22 -6.38
N ALA A 142 3.66 7.33 -5.55
CA ALA A 142 4.79 8.22 -5.82
C ALA A 142 5.53 7.82 -7.11
N ALA A 143 5.77 6.54 -7.35
CA ALA A 143 6.37 6.06 -8.60
C ALA A 143 5.49 6.32 -9.83
N ILE A 144 4.17 6.16 -9.70
CA ILE A 144 3.20 6.47 -10.75
C ILE A 144 3.23 7.96 -11.11
N ALA A 145 3.44 8.82 -10.12
CA ALA A 145 3.64 10.27 -10.31
C ALA A 145 5.02 10.63 -10.91
N GLY A 146 5.91 9.64 -11.12
CA GLY A 146 7.25 9.85 -11.67
C GLY A 146 8.30 10.26 -10.62
N LEU A 147 7.99 10.14 -9.33
CA LEU A 147 8.95 10.42 -8.25
C LEU A 147 9.96 9.28 -8.10
N ASP A 148 11.16 9.62 -7.64
CA ASP A 148 12.21 8.64 -7.36
C ASP A 148 11.96 7.95 -6.01
N VAL A 149 11.60 6.67 -6.07
CA VAL A 149 11.26 5.83 -4.90
C VAL A 149 12.28 4.71 -4.68
N ARG A 150 13.48 4.83 -5.25
CA ARG A 150 14.54 3.83 -5.03
C ARG A 150 14.94 3.80 -3.54
N PRO A 151 15.40 2.67 -2.99
CA PRO A 151 15.73 2.55 -1.57
C PRO A 151 16.74 3.58 -1.03
N ASN A 152 17.63 4.11 -1.88
CA ASN A 152 18.62 5.12 -1.51
C ASN A 152 18.21 6.56 -1.93
N ALA A 153 16.97 6.76 -2.39
CA ALA A 153 16.45 8.08 -2.69
C ALA A 153 16.15 8.82 -1.38
N HIS A 154 15.94 10.14 -1.47
CA HIS A 154 15.50 10.95 -0.34
C HIS A 154 14.17 10.44 0.26
N LEU A 155 13.32 9.85 -0.59
CA LEU A 155 12.12 9.14 -0.19
C LEU A 155 12.48 7.66 0.07
N SER A 156 12.74 7.33 1.33
CA SER A 156 12.93 5.94 1.77
C SER A 156 11.58 5.33 2.14
N PHE A 157 11.27 4.15 1.60
CA PHE A 157 10.06 3.39 1.92
C PHE A 157 10.44 1.96 2.29
N ASP A 158 9.71 1.35 3.24
CA ASP A 158 9.77 -0.09 3.45
C ASP A 158 8.76 -0.82 2.52
N GLY A 159 7.70 -0.12 2.10
CA GLY A 159 6.74 -0.60 1.12
C GLY A 159 7.36 -0.87 -0.25
N LEU A 160 6.84 -1.89 -0.94
CA LEU A 160 7.26 -2.25 -2.29
C LEU A 160 6.58 -1.34 -3.33
N ASN A 161 7.34 -0.83 -4.30
CA ASN A 161 6.74 -0.23 -5.49
C ASN A 161 6.08 -1.32 -6.35
N LEU A 162 4.74 -1.33 -6.41
CA LEU A 162 3.95 -2.34 -7.13
C LEU A 162 3.82 -2.06 -8.63
N VAL A 163 4.39 -0.99 -9.18
CA VAL A 163 4.33 -0.71 -10.63
C VAL A 163 4.81 -1.92 -11.47
N PRO A 164 5.90 -2.63 -11.13
CA PRO A 164 6.32 -3.84 -11.85
C PRO A 164 5.33 -5.00 -11.73
N VAL A 165 4.70 -5.16 -10.56
CA VAL A 165 3.66 -6.19 -10.32
C VAL A 165 2.46 -5.90 -11.22
N VAL A 166 1.98 -4.65 -11.21
CA VAL A 166 0.78 -4.21 -11.92
C VAL A 166 0.97 -4.15 -13.44
N ARG A 167 2.17 -3.77 -13.92
CA ARG A 167 2.43 -3.65 -15.36
C ARG A 167 2.90 -4.94 -16.02
N TYR A 168 3.64 -5.77 -15.27
CA TYR A 168 4.41 -6.86 -15.86
C TYR A 168 4.19 -8.21 -15.16
N GLY A 169 3.34 -8.28 -14.13
CA GLY A 169 3.14 -9.51 -13.36
C GLY A 169 4.39 -9.96 -12.61
N ALA A 170 5.23 -9.01 -12.17
CA ALA A 170 6.37 -9.31 -11.31
C ALA A 170 5.93 -9.81 -9.92
N SER A 171 6.84 -10.44 -9.19
CA SER A 171 6.56 -10.91 -7.83
C SER A 171 6.43 -9.75 -6.83
N GLY A 172 5.55 -9.93 -5.85
CA GLY A 172 5.38 -9.05 -4.70
C GLY A 172 6.45 -9.26 -3.63
N HIS A 173 6.08 -9.01 -2.36
CA HIS A 173 6.97 -9.23 -1.23
C HIS A 173 7.36 -10.70 -1.09
N ALA A 174 8.64 -10.95 -0.78
CA ALA A 174 9.06 -12.26 -0.29
C ALA A 174 8.52 -12.53 1.12
N ALA A 175 8.48 -11.49 1.96
CA ALA A 175 7.99 -11.54 3.32
C ALA A 175 7.41 -10.18 3.77
N LEU A 176 6.37 -10.23 4.58
CA LEU A 176 5.83 -9.13 5.37
C LEU A 176 6.09 -9.41 6.84
N PHE A 177 6.64 -8.43 7.55
CA PHE A 177 6.98 -8.54 8.96
C PHE A 177 5.99 -7.79 9.85
N PHE A 178 5.75 -8.33 11.04
CA PHE A 178 4.85 -7.81 12.06
C PHE A 178 5.55 -7.89 13.42
N ASP A 179 5.03 -7.15 14.41
CA ASP A 179 5.55 -7.20 15.79
C ASP A 179 5.52 -8.60 16.39
N ASN A 180 4.61 -9.46 15.93
CA ASN A 180 4.43 -10.82 16.45
C ASN A 180 4.66 -11.91 15.40
N GLY A 181 5.29 -11.60 14.27
CA GLY A 181 5.63 -12.64 13.30
C GLY A 181 5.97 -12.18 11.89
N VAL A 182 5.92 -13.13 10.95
CA VAL A 182 6.25 -12.95 9.54
C VAL A 182 5.29 -13.75 8.66
N ARG A 183 4.91 -13.16 7.52
CA ARG A 183 4.12 -13.82 6.48
C ARG A 183 4.89 -13.83 5.18
N MET A 184 4.96 -14.99 4.55
CA MET A 184 5.48 -15.22 3.21
C MET A 184 4.35 -15.67 2.28
N GLN A 185 4.64 -15.85 0.99
CA GLN A 185 3.67 -16.31 0.00
C GLN A 185 3.03 -17.66 0.36
N ASP A 186 3.81 -18.57 0.95
CA ASP A 186 3.44 -19.97 1.18
C ASP A 186 3.33 -20.36 2.66
N ALA A 187 3.73 -19.46 3.57
CA ALA A 187 3.89 -19.78 4.97
C ALA A 187 3.71 -18.55 5.87
N VAL A 188 3.31 -18.77 7.11
CA VAL A 188 3.11 -17.71 8.10
C VAL A 188 3.52 -18.18 9.48
N LEU A 189 4.12 -17.29 10.26
CA LEU A 189 4.36 -17.43 11.69
C LEU A 189 3.73 -16.21 12.35
N ILE A 190 2.76 -16.41 13.25
CA ILE A 190 2.14 -15.35 14.06
C ILE A 190 1.93 -15.90 15.46
N ASP A 191 2.30 -15.13 16.49
CA ASP A 191 2.20 -15.52 17.90
C ASP A 191 2.83 -16.91 18.18
N ASP A 192 4.04 -17.12 17.64
CA ASP A 192 4.79 -18.39 17.68
C ASP A 192 4.11 -19.61 17.01
N VAL A 193 2.99 -19.41 16.31
CA VAL A 193 2.27 -20.46 15.58
C VAL A 193 2.61 -20.40 14.10
N ALA A 194 3.29 -21.44 13.61
CA ALA A 194 3.65 -21.58 12.21
C ALA A 194 2.62 -22.39 11.41
N SER A 195 2.29 -21.92 10.21
CA SER A 195 1.49 -22.64 9.23
C SER A 195 2.14 -22.55 7.84
N PRO A 196 2.51 -23.68 7.22
CA PRO A 196 2.53 -25.02 7.79
C PRO A 196 3.62 -25.18 8.87
N ALA A 197 3.38 -26.06 9.85
CA ALA A 197 4.25 -26.22 11.03
C ALA A 197 5.70 -26.59 10.71
N HIS A 198 5.97 -27.28 9.60
CA HIS A 198 7.32 -27.67 9.20
C HIS A 198 8.21 -26.50 8.75
N HIS A 199 7.63 -25.32 8.50
CA HIS A 199 8.39 -24.09 8.23
C HIS A 199 8.76 -23.29 9.49
N ALA A 200 8.39 -23.75 10.69
CA ALA A 200 8.54 -22.97 11.92
C ALA A 200 9.98 -22.51 12.22
N ALA A 201 10.99 -23.32 11.91
CA ALA A 201 12.39 -22.95 12.13
C ALA A 201 12.83 -21.82 11.18
N ARG A 202 12.53 -21.94 9.88
CA ARG A 202 12.82 -20.91 8.87
C ARG A 202 12.12 -19.59 9.22
N LEU A 203 10.82 -19.64 9.51
CA LEU A 203 10.05 -18.44 9.77
C LEU A 203 10.50 -17.70 11.04
N ARG A 204 10.91 -18.44 12.07
CA ARG A 204 11.48 -17.83 13.29
C ARG A 204 12.81 -17.13 13.02
N ASP A 205 13.72 -17.78 12.29
CA ASP A 205 15.01 -17.19 11.94
C ASP A 205 14.87 -15.90 11.11
N GLU A 206 13.95 -15.90 10.14
CA GLU A 206 13.62 -14.73 9.33
C GLU A 206 13.05 -13.58 10.16
N TRP A 207 12.08 -13.88 11.03
CA TRP A 207 11.47 -12.87 11.91
C TRP A 207 12.46 -12.31 12.93
N GLU A 208 13.25 -13.15 13.59
CA GLU A 208 14.28 -12.73 14.56
C GLU A 208 15.37 -11.88 13.89
N THR A 209 15.73 -12.21 12.65
CA THR A 209 16.71 -11.44 11.89
C THR A 209 16.19 -10.05 11.55
N TRP A 210 14.95 -9.95 11.03
CA TRP A 210 14.33 -8.66 10.79
C TRP A 210 14.14 -7.84 12.08
N HIS A 211 13.67 -8.46 13.16
CA HIS A 211 13.45 -7.79 14.44
C HIS A 211 14.75 -7.20 15.01
N ARG A 212 15.89 -7.91 14.86
CA ARG A 212 17.21 -7.36 15.20
C ARG A 212 17.57 -6.15 14.35
N PHE A 213 17.27 -6.17 13.05
CA PHE A 213 17.55 -5.03 12.17
C PHE A 213 16.75 -3.79 12.55
N MET A 214 15.48 -3.95 12.91
CA MET A 214 14.64 -2.83 13.35
C MET A 214 15.16 -2.17 14.64
N GLY A 215 15.82 -2.95 15.50
CA GLY A 215 16.48 -2.46 16.71
C GLY A 215 17.66 -1.50 16.47
N PHE A 216 18.18 -1.40 15.23
CA PHE A 216 19.26 -0.45 14.90
C PHE A 216 18.77 0.99 14.64
N GLY A 217 17.46 1.24 14.72
CA GLY A 217 16.87 2.57 14.56
C GLY A 217 16.43 2.91 13.13
N PRO A 218 15.88 4.11 12.91
CA PRO A 218 15.39 4.52 11.59
C PRO A 218 16.53 4.64 10.58
N LEU A 219 16.27 4.23 9.34
CA LEU A 219 17.06 4.63 8.17
C LEU A 219 16.57 6.03 7.78
N GLN A 220 17.07 7.07 8.45
CA GLN A 220 16.86 8.46 8.08
C GLN A 220 18.21 9.09 7.73
#